data_AF-A0A1J4XMZ5-F1
#
_entry.id   AF-A0A1J4XMZ5-F1
#
_cell.length_a   1.000
_cell.length_b   1.000
_cell.length_c   1.000
_cell.angle_alpha   90.00
_cell.angle_beta   90.00
_cell.angle_gamma   90.00
#
_symmetry.space_group_name_H-M   'P 1'
#
loop_
_entity.id
_entity.type
_entity.pdbx_description
1 polymer ?
#
loop_
_entity_poly.entity_id
_entity_poly.type
_entity_poly.pdbx_seq_one_letter_code
_entity_poly.pdbx_strand_id
1 'polypeptide(L)'
;MQPLDLDALLHSEHPDASFHDSELDAIDIDFQSGRGRLHFRIPVGITDGEQVLVPGCLVLTGVLLIAAQPPQNPSAEWSGQSLWITAEGTWPPPDLQSTFTLPSDLPEEAFCHYLFASNTNAYWVISARTAEFVWDEAEGK
;
A
#
# COMPACT_ATOMS: atom_id res chain seq x y z
N MET A 1 -1.24 3.70 18.73
CA MET A 1 -1.13 3.59 17.27
C MET A 1 -0.20 4.68 16.78
N GLN A 2 0.89 4.30 16.13
CA GLN A 2 1.85 5.25 15.59
C GLN A 2 1.44 5.66 14.17
N PRO A 3 1.58 6.96 13.80
CA PRO A 3 1.41 7.37 12.41
C PRO A 3 2.54 6.78 11.57
N LEU A 4 2.21 6.39 10.35
CA LEU A 4 3.18 6.01 9.32
C LEU A 4 3.03 7.00 8.18
N ASP A 5 4.15 7.60 7.79
CA ASP A 5 4.28 8.35 6.54
C ASP A 5 4.92 7.40 5.53
N LEU A 6 4.16 6.96 4.54
CA LEU A 6 4.66 6.00 3.55
C LEU A 6 5.67 6.65 2.60
N ASP A 7 5.43 7.89 2.19
CA ASP A 7 6.34 8.59 1.29
C ASP A 7 7.70 8.81 1.96
N ALA A 8 7.73 9.02 3.28
CA ALA A 8 8.95 9.03 4.10
C ALA A 8 9.82 7.77 3.94
N LEU A 9 9.25 6.63 3.53
CA LEU A 9 10.00 5.37 3.32
C LEU A 9 10.73 5.31 1.97
N LEU A 10 10.39 6.17 1.00
CA LEU A 10 10.95 6.15 -0.37
C LEU A 10 12.33 6.86 -0.48
N HIS A 11 12.81 7.42 0.63
CA HIS A 11 13.69 8.59 0.74
C HIS A 11 15.19 8.44 0.39
N SER A 12 15.57 7.76 -0.68
CA SER A 12 17.00 7.86 -1.10
C SER A 12 17.29 7.93 -2.59
N GLU A 13 16.45 7.35 -3.45
CA GLU A 13 16.80 7.23 -4.87
C GLU A 13 15.92 8.09 -5.79
N HIS A 14 14.69 8.42 -5.36
CA HIS A 14 13.69 9.11 -6.17
C HIS A 14 12.97 10.22 -5.36
N PRO A 15 13.41 11.49 -5.45
CA PRO A 15 12.87 12.60 -4.66
C PRO A 15 11.39 12.91 -4.92
N ASP A 16 10.92 12.62 -6.13
CA ASP A 16 9.53 12.87 -6.56
C ASP A 16 8.64 11.63 -6.39
N ALA A 17 9.13 10.59 -5.73
CA ALA A 17 8.37 9.36 -5.55
C ALA A 17 7.25 9.49 -4.52
N SER A 18 6.11 8.85 -4.80
CA SER A 18 4.92 8.93 -3.97
C SER A 18 4.05 7.68 -4.10
N PHE A 19 3.44 7.23 -3.01
CA PHE A 19 2.43 6.16 -3.05
C PHE A 19 1.11 6.61 -3.68
N HIS A 20 0.83 7.92 -3.75
CA HIS A 20 -0.25 8.45 -4.60
C HIS A 20 0.08 8.20 -6.07
N ASP A 21 -0.90 7.72 -6.82
CA ASP A 21 -0.78 7.29 -8.22
C ASP A 21 0.14 6.07 -8.42
N SER A 22 0.25 5.20 -7.41
CA SER A 22 0.97 3.94 -7.52
C SER A 22 0.08 2.77 -7.92
N GLU A 23 0.69 1.73 -8.46
CA GLU A 23 0.04 0.46 -8.77
C GLU A 23 0.44 -0.60 -7.75
N LEU A 24 -0.52 -1.20 -7.06
CA LEU A 24 -0.30 -2.37 -6.21
C LEU A 24 -0.61 -3.64 -7.01
N ASP A 25 0.45 -4.39 -7.33
CA ASP A 25 0.40 -5.55 -8.23
C ASP A 25 0.11 -6.85 -7.47
N ALA A 26 0.69 -7.01 -6.27
CA ALA A 26 0.58 -8.24 -5.50
C ALA A 26 0.72 -8.00 -3.99
N ILE A 27 0.14 -8.91 -3.22
CA ILE A 27 0.29 -8.96 -1.76
C ILE A 27 0.63 -10.41 -1.37
N ASP A 28 1.78 -10.59 -0.74
CA ASP A 28 2.18 -11.86 -0.12
C ASP A 28 2.13 -11.72 1.39
N ILE A 29 1.50 -12.68 2.07
CA ILE A 29 1.38 -12.68 3.53
C ILE A 29 1.84 -14.02 4.08
N ASP A 30 2.78 -13.97 5.01
CA ASP A 30 3.21 -15.09 5.83
C ASP A 30 2.94 -14.76 7.30
N PHE A 31 1.78 -15.21 7.78
CA PHE A 31 1.39 -15.05 9.18
C PHE A 31 2.26 -15.88 10.14
N GLN A 32 2.90 -16.95 9.67
CA GLN A 32 3.76 -17.77 10.53
C GLN A 32 5.05 -17.01 10.87
N SER A 33 5.65 -16.32 9.90
CA SER A 33 6.80 -15.44 10.16
C SER A 33 6.41 -14.00 10.54
N GLY A 34 5.12 -13.67 10.45
CA GLY A 34 4.60 -12.33 10.71
C GLY A 34 5.06 -11.31 9.67
N ARG A 35 5.25 -11.72 8.42
CA ARG A 35 5.75 -10.87 7.33
C ARG A 35 4.71 -10.65 6.26
N GLY A 36 4.68 -9.45 5.70
CA GLY A 36 3.87 -9.08 4.55
C GLY A 36 4.73 -8.39 3.50
N ARG A 37 4.42 -8.59 2.23
CA ARG A 37 5.05 -7.88 1.12
C ARG A 37 3.96 -7.36 0.20
N LEU A 38 3.96 -6.06 -0.02
CA LEU A 38 3.08 -5.42 -0.98
C LEU A 38 3.97 -4.93 -2.11
N HIS A 39 3.76 -5.47 -3.31
CA HIS A 39 4.56 -5.16 -4.49
C HIS A 39 3.91 -4.02 -5.24
N PHE A 40 4.66 -2.92 -5.36
CA PHE A 40 4.20 -1.69 -5.98
C PHE A 40 5.00 -1.36 -7.24
N ARG A 41 4.37 -0.62 -8.15
CA ARG A 41 5.05 0.23 -9.12
C ARG A 41 4.76 1.68 -8.73
N ILE A 42 5.81 2.40 -8.34
CA ILE A 42 5.74 3.75 -7.75
C ILE A 42 6.07 4.79 -8.83
N PRO A 43 5.27 5.85 -9.01
CA PRO A 43 5.63 6.97 -9.87
C PRO A 43 6.86 7.67 -9.33
N VAL A 44 7.87 7.88 -10.18
CA VAL A 44 9.13 8.56 -9.82
C VAL A 44 9.39 9.81 -10.66
N GLY A 45 8.48 10.16 -11.57
CA GLY A 45 8.60 11.31 -12.46
C GLY A 45 7.78 11.16 -13.74
N ILE A 46 8.00 12.06 -14.69
CA ILE A 46 7.32 12.09 -15.99
C ILE A 46 8.38 12.12 -17.10
N THR A 47 8.24 11.26 -18.11
CA THR A 47 9.06 11.25 -19.34
C THR A 47 8.14 11.24 -20.55
N ASP A 48 8.37 12.13 -21.51
CA ASP A 48 7.55 12.26 -22.73
C ASP A 48 6.03 12.41 -22.50
N GLY A 49 5.65 12.96 -21.34
CA GLY A 49 4.26 13.16 -20.95
C GLY A 49 3.60 11.95 -20.27
N GLU A 50 4.35 10.86 -20.06
CA GLU A 50 3.89 9.65 -19.37
C GLU A 50 4.56 9.52 -17.99
N GLN A 51 3.83 9.00 -17.01
CA GLN A 51 4.39 8.68 -15.70
C GLN A 51 5.39 7.53 -15.82
N VAL A 52 6.57 7.71 -15.22
CA VAL A 52 7.57 6.64 -15.10
C VAL A 52 7.31 5.92 -13.79
N LEU A 53 6.99 4.64 -13.86
CA LEU A 53 6.76 3.79 -12.70
C LEU A 53 7.95 2.86 -12.46
N VAL A 54 8.45 2.82 -11.23
CA VAL A 54 9.57 1.96 -10.82
C VAL A 54 9.08 0.92 -9.82
N PRO A 55 9.39 -0.38 -10.02
CA PRO A 55 8.97 -1.42 -9.11
C PRO A 55 9.69 -1.34 -7.76
N GLY A 56 8.99 -1.74 -6.71
CA GLY A 56 9.54 -1.92 -5.37
C GLY A 56 8.56 -2.61 -4.44
N CYS A 57 9.01 -2.93 -3.24
CA CYS A 57 8.27 -3.72 -2.27
C CYS A 57 8.18 -2.99 -0.93
N LEU A 58 6.95 -2.78 -0.46
CA LEU A 58 6.68 -2.41 0.92
C LEU A 58 6.71 -3.69 1.78
N VAL A 59 7.74 -3.83 2.59
CA VAL A 59 7.94 -4.96 3.49
C VAL A 59 7.38 -4.63 4.86
N LEU A 60 6.42 -5.44 5.31
CA LEU A 60 5.78 -5.34 6.62
C LEU A 60 6.37 -6.39 7.57
N THR A 61 6.73 -5.97 8.78
CA THR A 61 7.19 -6.89 9.84
C THR A 61 6.27 -6.82 11.06
N GLY A 62 5.93 -7.99 11.60
CA GLY A 62 4.93 -8.14 12.64
C GLY A 62 3.53 -7.81 12.14
N VAL A 63 3.11 -8.39 11.01
CA VAL A 63 1.77 -8.20 10.44
C VAL A 63 0.70 -8.66 11.43
N LEU A 64 -0.28 -7.80 11.69
CA LEU A 64 -1.38 -8.02 12.63
C LEU A 64 -2.74 -8.10 11.92
N LEU A 65 -2.91 -7.27 10.89
CA LEU A 65 -4.16 -7.17 10.14
C LEU A 65 -3.86 -6.81 8.69
N ILE A 66 -4.51 -7.50 7.76
CA ILE A 66 -4.70 -7.06 6.38
C ILE A 66 -6.17 -7.32 6.04
N ALA A 67 -6.89 -6.27 5.67
CA ALA A 67 -8.31 -6.32 5.37
C ALA A 67 -8.61 -5.54 4.08
N ALA A 68 -9.47 -6.08 3.24
CA ALA A 68 -9.84 -5.51 1.95
C ALA A 68 -11.35 -5.40 1.83
N GLN A 69 -11.85 -4.24 1.39
CA GLN A 69 -13.26 -4.08 1.08
C GLN A 69 -13.54 -4.84 -0.21
N PRO A 70 -14.70 -5.50 -0.33
CA PRO A 70 -15.13 -5.97 -1.63
C PRO A 70 -15.23 -4.75 -2.58
N PRO A 71 -14.82 -4.90 -3.85
CA PRO A 71 -15.02 -3.85 -4.84
C PRO A 71 -16.50 -3.46 -4.92
N GLN A 72 -16.82 -2.16 -4.98
CA GLN A 72 -18.21 -1.73 -5.00
C GLN A 72 -18.92 -2.06 -6.32
N ASN A 73 -18.18 -2.13 -7.44
CA ASN A 73 -18.72 -2.38 -8.78
C ASN A 73 -17.94 -3.49 -9.50
N PRO A 74 -17.96 -4.74 -9.05
CA PRO A 74 -17.10 -5.79 -9.59
C PRO A 74 -17.26 -5.94 -11.11
N SER A 75 -16.16 -5.73 -11.85
CA SER A 75 -16.07 -6.01 -13.29
C SER A 75 -15.18 -7.22 -13.54
N ALA A 76 -15.58 -8.08 -14.49
CA ALA A 76 -14.76 -9.22 -14.91
C ALA A 76 -13.40 -8.78 -15.50
N GLU A 77 -13.34 -7.57 -16.05
CA GLU A 77 -12.15 -6.97 -16.66
C GLU A 77 -11.08 -6.58 -15.64
N TRP A 78 -11.42 -6.50 -14.35
CA TRP A 78 -10.46 -6.19 -13.28
C TRP A 78 -9.62 -7.40 -12.88
N SER A 79 -9.98 -8.60 -13.33
CA SER A 79 -9.19 -9.80 -13.03
C SER A 79 -7.78 -9.67 -13.63
N GLY A 80 -6.77 -9.69 -12.78
CA GLY A 80 -5.37 -9.53 -13.17
C GLY A 80 -4.89 -8.10 -13.41
N GLN A 81 -5.71 -7.08 -13.10
CA GLN A 81 -5.27 -5.68 -13.09
C GLN A 81 -4.74 -5.29 -11.72
N SER A 82 -3.71 -4.44 -11.70
CA SER A 82 -3.17 -3.82 -10.51
C SER A 82 -4.16 -2.87 -9.87
N LEU A 83 -4.08 -2.66 -8.56
CA LEU A 83 -4.90 -1.68 -7.86
C LEU A 83 -4.27 -0.30 -8.01
N TRP A 84 -5.03 0.67 -8.54
CA TRP A 84 -4.56 2.04 -8.72
C TRP A 84 -4.81 2.87 -7.45
N ILE A 85 -3.75 3.15 -6.70
CA ILE A 85 -3.82 3.79 -5.38
C ILE A 85 -3.84 5.31 -5.55
N THR A 86 -4.93 5.96 -5.13
CA THR A 86 -5.09 7.42 -5.24
C THR A 86 -5.25 8.12 -3.90
N ALA A 87 -5.26 7.37 -2.80
CA ALA A 87 -5.18 7.94 -1.48
C ALA A 87 -4.64 6.90 -0.50
N GLU A 88 -3.86 7.37 0.45
CA GLU A 88 -3.34 6.58 1.55
C GLU A 88 -3.26 7.44 2.81
N GLY A 89 -3.05 6.82 3.96
CA GLY A 89 -2.84 7.55 5.20
C GLY A 89 -3.14 6.75 6.46
N THR A 90 -3.03 7.41 7.61
CA THR A 90 -3.36 6.81 8.90
C THR A 90 -4.85 6.49 8.99
N TRP A 91 -5.18 5.29 9.46
CA TRP A 91 -6.55 4.86 9.67
C TRP A 91 -7.12 5.38 11.01
N PRO A 92 -8.41 5.76 11.08
CA PRO A 92 -9.40 5.76 9.99
C PRO A 92 -9.28 7.00 9.07
N PRO A 93 -9.69 6.88 7.78
CA PRO A 93 -9.73 8.01 6.87
C PRO A 93 -10.69 9.10 7.40
N PRO A 94 -10.39 10.40 7.18
CA PRO A 94 -11.16 11.51 7.73
C PRO A 94 -12.66 11.49 7.38
N ASP A 95 -13.00 10.98 6.19
CA ASP A 95 -14.34 11.10 5.59
C ASP A 95 -15.09 9.76 5.45
N LEU A 96 -14.55 8.66 5.98
CA LEU A 96 -15.16 7.35 5.81
C LEU A 96 -15.97 6.92 7.04
N GLN A 97 -17.27 6.67 6.86
CA GLN A 97 -18.02 5.79 7.77
C GLN A 97 -17.48 4.36 7.57
N SER A 98 -16.45 4.03 8.33
CA SER A 98 -15.73 2.77 8.21
C SER A 98 -16.66 1.55 8.24
N THR A 99 -16.46 0.64 7.29
CA THR A 99 -17.01 -0.73 7.35
C THR A 99 -16.09 -1.71 8.09
N PHE A 100 -14.85 -1.33 8.37
CA PHE A 100 -13.89 -2.17 9.08
C PHE A 100 -13.91 -1.87 10.57
N THR A 101 -14.12 -2.91 11.36
CA THR A 101 -13.85 -2.88 12.79
C THR A 101 -12.43 -3.40 12.99
N LEU A 102 -11.54 -2.56 13.50
CA LEU A 102 -10.20 -3.00 13.89
C LEU A 102 -10.30 -3.99 15.06
N PRO A 103 -9.37 -4.95 15.18
CA PRO A 103 -9.21 -5.73 16.41
C PRO A 103 -9.06 -4.80 17.62
N SER A 104 -9.75 -5.12 18.72
CA SER A 104 -9.78 -4.27 19.93
C SER A 104 -8.46 -4.20 20.69
N ASP A 105 -7.51 -5.07 20.35
CA ASP A 105 -6.27 -5.35 21.07
C ASP A 105 -5.01 -5.13 20.22
N LEU A 106 -5.06 -4.24 19.22
CA LEU A 106 -3.87 -3.84 18.49
C LEU A 106 -2.82 -3.22 19.45
N PRO A 107 -1.54 -3.64 19.40
CA PRO A 107 -0.47 -3.07 20.20
C PRO A 107 -0.31 -1.56 19.97
N GLU A 108 0.12 -0.82 21.00
CA GLU A 108 0.25 0.64 20.94
C GLU A 108 1.29 1.09 19.90
N GLU A 109 2.35 0.31 19.76
CA GLU A 109 3.46 0.47 18.82
C GLU A 109 3.12 0.10 17.38
N ALA A 110 1.97 -0.55 17.12
CA ALA A 110 1.57 -0.85 15.76
C ALA A 110 1.07 0.42 15.05
N PHE A 111 1.34 0.51 13.75
CA PHE A 111 0.67 1.46 12.87
C PHE A 111 -0.59 0.82 12.28
N CYS A 112 -1.55 1.65 11.87
CA CYS A 112 -2.70 1.23 11.11
C CYS A 112 -2.88 2.19 9.94
N HIS A 113 -2.77 1.67 8.73
CA HIS A 113 -2.69 2.45 7.49
C HIS A 113 -3.78 2.01 6.54
N TYR A 114 -4.28 2.94 5.73
CA TYR A 114 -5.20 2.64 4.65
C TYR A 114 -4.59 2.91 3.29
N LEU A 115 -5.04 2.14 2.30
CA LEU A 115 -4.84 2.40 0.88
C LEU A 115 -6.21 2.42 0.22
N PHE A 116 -6.47 3.40 -0.64
CA PHE A 116 -7.69 3.49 -1.43
C PHE A 116 -7.38 3.28 -2.90
N ALA A 117 -7.99 2.24 -3.47
CA ALA A 117 -7.86 1.91 -4.88
C ALA A 117 -9.06 2.47 -5.66
N SER A 118 -8.83 3.45 -6.54
CA SER A 118 -9.93 4.13 -7.24
C SER A 118 -10.56 3.28 -8.34
N ASN A 119 -9.76 2.40 -8.98
CA ASN A 119 -10.24 1.51 -10.04
C ASN A 119 -11.23 0.46 -9.54
N THR A 120 -11.15 0.06 -8.26
CA THR A 120 -12.10 -0.86 -7.62
C THR A 120 -13.06 -0.17 -6.64
N ASN A 121 -12.82 1.12 -6.38
CA ASN A 121 -13.49 1.94 -5.36
C ASN A 121 -13.53 1.23 -3.99
N ALA A 122 -12.37 0.74 -3.55
CA ALA A 122 -12.24 -0.10 -2.36
C ALA A 122 -11.10 0.35 -1.46
N TYR A 123 -11.36 0.32 -0.15
CA TYR A 123 -10.34 0.53 0.87
C TYR A 123 -9.66 -0.78 1.27
N TRP A 124 -8.36 -0.68 1.49
CA TRP A 124 -7.52 -1.68 2.12
C TRP A 124 -7.00 -1.11 3.43
N VAL A 125 -6.92 -1.95 4.45
CA VAL A 125 -6.41 -1.58 5.77
C VAL A 125 -5.33 -2.57 6.16
N ILE A 126 -4.17 -2.04 6.52
CA ILE A 126 -3.00 -2.81 6.94
C ILE A 126 -2.57 -2.35 8.34
N SER A 127 -2.20 -3.30 9.18
CA SER A 127 -1.56 -3.02 10.46
C SER A 127 -0.38 -3.96 10.68
N ALA A 128 0.75 -3.38 11.02
CA ALA A 128 1.99 -4.08 11.35
C ALA A 128 2.78 -3.28 12.38
N ARG A 129 3.87 -3.85 12.89
CA ARG A 129 4.76 -3.20 13.86
C ARG A 129 5.73 -2.24 13.17
N THR A 130 6.27 -2.62 12.02
CA THR A 130 7.18 -1.78 11.24
C THR A 130 6.96 -2.00 9.74
N ALA A 131 7.37 -1.01 8.95
CA ALA A 131 7.37 -1.05 7.51
C ALA A 131 8.68 -0.48 6.97
N GLU A 132 9.17 -1.04 5.87
CA GLU A 132 10.28 -0.51 5.09
C GLU A 132 9.95 -0.64 3.61
N PHE A 133 10.44 0.29 2.78
CA PHE A 133 10.31 0.17 1.34
C PHE A 133 11.68 -0.18 0.73
N VAL A 134 11.67 -1.15 -0.18
CA VAL A 134 12.87 -1.61 -0.90
C VAL A 134 12.59 -1.48 -2.38
N TRP A 135 13.40 -0.71 -3.09
CA TRP A 135 13.35 -0.64 -4.55
C TRP A 135 13.83 -1.95 -5.17
N ASP A 136 13.17 -2.41 -6.22
CA ASP A 136 13.70 -3.52 -7.01
C ASP A 136 14.85 -2.96 -7.84
N GLU A 137 16.08 -3.41 -7.58
CA GLU A 137 17.22 -3.01 -8.40
C GLU A 137 16.88 -3.30 -9.88
N ALA A 138 16.88 -2.27 -10.72
CA ALA A 138 16.73 -2.46 -12.15
C ALA A 138 17.85 -3.44 -12.58
N GLU A 139 17.49 -4.67 -12.95
CA GLU A 139 18.44 -5.59 -13.57
C GLU A 139 19.03 -4.86 -14.78
N GLY A 140 20.27 -4.38 -14.63
CA GLY A 140 21.01 -3.74 -15.70
C GLY A 140 21.01 -4.67 -16.92
N LYS A 141 20.40 -4.19 -18.01
CA LYS A 141 20.54 -4.77 -19.34
C LYS A 141 21.11 -3.73 -20.29
#